data_AF-A0A2R7JSV2-F1
#
_entry.id   AF-A0A2R7JSV2-F1
#
_cell.length_a   1.000
_cell.length_b   1.000
_cell.length_c   1.000
_cell.angle_alpha   90.00
_cell.angle_beta   90.00
_cell.angle_gamma   90.00
#
_symmetry.space_group_name_H-M   'P 1'
#
loop_
_entity.id
_entity.type
_entity.pdbx_description
1 polymer ?
#
loop_
_entity_poly.entity_id
_entity_poly.type
_entity_poly.pdbx_seq_one_letter_code
_entity_poly.pdbx_strand_id
1 'polypeptide(L)'
;MHVPTNDNTAELDAQLLGLAKILVDSLNDAGLDAALNDKKDGERSLAKLERYLIGEAYPHVQRDLDLLRTIQTLRSSGAAHTRGGNYAKSLARLGLKEATAPRIVTTLLNGATQMLNSLADFHIMQ
;
A
#
# COMPACT_ATOMS: atom_id res chain seq x y z
N MET A 1 0.88 1.49 -15.67
CA MET A 1 0.15 2.24 -14.64
C MET A 1 -0.30 3.54 -15.26
N HIS A 2 -1.58 3.85 -15.17
CA HIS A 2 -2.16 5.12 -15.61
C HIS A 2 -3.41 5.41 -14.77
N VAL A 3 -3.87 6.65 -14.78
CA VAL A 3 -5.15 7.00 -14.12
C VAL A 3 -6.30 6.60 -15.05
N PRO A 4 -7.28 5.80 -14.58
CA PRO A 4 -8.45 5.44 -15.39
C PRO A 4 -9.17 6.67 -15.93
N THR A 5 -9.80 6.54 -17.09
CA THR A 5 -10.58 7.64 -17.70
C THR A 5 -12.08 7.60 -17.37
N ASN A 6 -12.54 6.51 -16.77
CA ASN A 6 -13.93 6.27 -16.39
C ASN A 6 -13.99 5.27 -15.21
N ASP A 7 -15.21 4.89 -14.79
CA ASP A 7 -15.44 3.95 -13.67
C ASP A 7 -15.48 2.48 -14.09
N ASN A 8 -14.72 2.09 -15.12
CA ASN A 8 -14.58 0.69 -15.50
C ASN A 8 -13.88 -0.11 -14.39
N THR A 9 -14.62 -1.02 -13.76
CA THR A 9 -14.14 -1.88 -12.68
C THR A 9 -12.95 -2.74 -13.08
N ALA A 10 -12.93 -3.28 -14.31
CA ALA A 10 -11.81 -4.11 -14.76
C ALA A 10 -10.51 -3.30 -14.89
N GLU A 11 -10.62 -2.05 -15.31
CA GLU A 11 -9.49 -1.13 -15.38
C GLU A 11 -9.01 -0.74 -13.98
N LEU A 12 -9.92 -0.42 -13.05
CA LEU A 12 -9.59 -0.14 -11.66
C LEU A 12 -8.85 -1.32 -11.01
N ASP A 13 -9.37 -2.54 -11.17
CA ASP A 13 -8.76 -3.74 -10.60
C ASP A 13 -7.37 -4.01 -11.20
N ALA A 14 -7.18 -3.74 -12.50
CA ALA A 14 -5.86 -3.82 -13.13
C ALA A 14 -4.87 -2.81 -12.53
N GLN A 15 -5.29 -1.57 -12.25
CA GLN A 15 -4.42 -0.58 -11.59
C GLN A 15 -4.10 -0.97 -10.14
N LEU A 16 -5.09 -1.45 -9.38
CA LEU A 16 -4.90 -1.93 -8.00
C LEU A 16 -3.94 -3.12 -7.95
N LEU A 17 -4.06 -4.05 -8.90
CA LEU A 17 -3.12 -5.16 -9.05
C LEU A 17 -1.71 -4.68 -9.38
N GLY A 18 -1.58 -3.71 -10.31
CA GLY A 18 -0.30 -3.11 -10.66
C GLY A 18 0.39 -2.46 -9.45
N LEU A 19 -0.34 -1.65 -8.69
CA LEU A 19 0.16 -1.02 -7.46
C LEU A 19 0.60 -2.05 -6.42
N ALA A 20 -0.22 -3.08 -6.17
CA ALA A 20 0.13 -4.13 -5.21
C ALA A 20 1.39 -4.88 -5.63
N LYS A 21 1.55 -5.19 -6.92
CA LYS A 21 2.76 -5.85 -7.43
C LYS A 21 4.02 -5.03 -7.18
N ILE A 22 3.96 -3.73 -7.45
CA ILE A 22 5.12 -2.83 -7.35
C ILE A 22 5.47 -2.51 -5.90
N LEU A 23 4.47 -2.27 -5.05
CA LEU A 23 4.69 -1.69 -3.71
C LEU A 23 4.59 -2.70 -2.57
N VAL A 24 3.87 -3.82 -2.76
CA VAL A 24 3.61 -4.80 -1.70
C VAL A 24 4.26 -6.13 -2.01
N ASP A 25 4.01 -6.71 -3.19
CA ASP A 25 4.52 -8.04 -3.54
C ASP A 25 6.03 -8.03 -3.83
N SER A 26 6.58 -6.87 -4.21
CA SER A 26 8.01 -6.70 -4.48
C SER A 26 8.82 -6.36 -3.23
N LEU A 27 8.23 -6.37 -2.03
CA LEU A 27 8.98 -6.16 -0.80
C LEU A 27 10.05 -7.25 -0.64
N ASN A 28 11.28 -6.82 -0.35
CA ASN A 28 12.41 -7.72 -0.15
C ASN A 28 12.32 -8.39 1.23
N ASP A 29 11.49 -9.41 1.34
CA ASP A 29 11.24 -10.13 2.59
C ASP A 29 12.54 -10.73 3.17
N ALA A 30 13.42 -11.24 2.30
CA ALA A 30 14.73 -11.76 2.71
C ALA A 30 15.66 -10.67 3.26
N GLY A 31 15.63 -9.46 2.67
CA GLY A 31 16.37 -8.30 3.17
C GLY A 31 15.84 -7.83 4.53
N LEU A 32 14.52 -7.79 4.69
CA LEU A 32 13.90 -7.47 5.98
C LEU A 32 14.26 -8.51 7.06
N ASP A 33 14.24 -9.80 6.71
CA ASP A 33 14.68 -10.88 7.58
C ASP A 33 16.14 -10.77 8.02
N ALA A 34 17.01 -10.22 7.17
CA ALA A 34 18.42 -10.01 7.48
C ALA A 34 18.65 -8.77 8.35
N ALA A 35 17.84 -7.72 8.17
CA ALA A 35 17.91 -6.49 8.96
C ALA A 35 17.28 -6.65 10.35
N LEU A 36 16.26 -7.50 10.49
CA LEU A 36 15.59 -7.78 11.76
C LEU A 36 16.31 -8.92 12.50
N ASN A 37 17.00 -8.58 13.59
CA ASN A 37 17.77 -9.53 14.41
C ASN A 37 16.88 -10.57 15.17
N ASP A 38 15.58 -10.31 15.29
CA ASP A 38 14.60 -11.17 15.96
C ASP A 38 13.47 -11.61 15.00
N LYS A 39 13.68 -12.76 14.35
CA LYS A 39 12.66 -13.37 13.48
C LYS A 39 11.45 -13.80 14.32
N LYS A 40 10.26 -13.43 13.86
CA LYS A 40 8.99 -13.87 14.43
C LYS A 40 8.32 -14.85 13.48
N ASP A 41 8.09 -16.07 13.94
CA ASP A 41 7.45 -17.11 13.14
C ASP A 41 6.07 -16.65 12.64
N GLY A 42 5.85 -16.82 11.34
CA GLY A 42 4.58 -16.46 10.67
C GLY A 42 4.37 -14.96 10.45
N GLU A 43 5.35 -14.11 10.73
CA GLU A 43 5.24 -12.68 10.49
C GLU A 43 5.18 -12.35 8.98
N ARG A 44 4.23 -11.49 8.60
CA ARG A 44 4.01 -11.08 7.20
C ARG A 44 4.93 -9.93 6.80
N SER A 45 5.25 -9.82 5.51
CA SER A 45 6.18 -8.83 4.96
C SER A 45 5.87 -7.38 5.36
N LEU A 46 4.60 -6.96 5.36
CA LEU A 46 4.23 -5.60 5.81
C LEU A 46 4.46 -5.39 7.32
N ALA A 47 4.31 -6.42 8.15
CA ALA A 47 4.62 -6.32 9.58
C ALA A 47 6.14 -6.24 9.82
N LYS A 48 6.92 -7.00 9.05
CA LYS A 48 8.39 -6.88 9.04
C LYS A 48 8.83 -5.48 8.64
N LEU A 49 8.26 -4.93 7.55
CA LEU A 49 8.55 -3.57 7.10
C LEU A 49 8.22 -2.52 8.17
N GLU A 50 7.06 -2.65 8.82
CA GLU A 50 6.66 -1.75 9.91
C GLU A 50 7.67 -1.76 11.06
N ARG A 51 8.09 -2.95 11.51
CA ARG A 51 9.10 -3.09 12.57
C ARG A 51 10.44 -2.50 12.16
N TYR A 52 10.88 -2.79 10.94
CA TYR A 52 12.12 -2.26 10.42
C TYR A 52 12.10 -0.72 10.44
N LEU A 53 11.09 -0.09 9.86
CA LEU A 53 10.97 1.37 9.81
C LEU A 53 10.81 2.02 11.20
N ILE A 54 10.16 1.34 12.16
CA ILE A 54 10.12 1.79 13.56
C ILE A 54 11.52 1.77 14.18
N GLY A 55 12.29 0.70 13.95
CA GLY A 55 13.67 0.55 14.43
C GLY A 55 14.59 1.62 13.88
N GLU A 56 14.40 2.01 12.61
CA GLU A 56 15.12 3.12 11.98
C GLU A 56 14.64 4.51 12.44
N ALA A 57 13.59 4.60 13.28
CA ALA A 57 12.96 5.86 13.68
C ALA A 57 12.41 6.69 12.50
N TYR A 58 11.92 6.02 11.45
CA TYR A 58 11.25 6.67 10.33
C TYR A 58 9.96 7.38 10.79
N PRO A 59 9.79 8.70 10.54
CA PRO A 59 8.69 9.46 11.14
C PRO A 59 7.31 9.19 10.54
N HIS A 60 7.23 8.50 9.39
CA HIS A 60 5.98 8.34 8.65
C HIS A 60 5.50 6.88 8.54
N VAL A 61 5.96 5.99 9.44
CA VAL A 61 5.59 4.57 9.47
C VAL A 61 4.09 4.37 9.30
N GLN A 62 3.27 4.98 10.17
CA GLN A 62 1.82 4.75 10.18
C GLN A 62 1.17 5.15 8.85
N ARG A 63 1.51 6.34 8.33
CA ARG A 63 0.98 6.88 7.07
C ARG A 63 1.23 5.91 5.91
N ASP A 64 2.46 5.42 5.81
CA ASP A 64 2.91 4.62 4.67
C ASP A 64 2.43 3.17 4.78
N LEU A 65 2.45 2.59 5.99
CA LEU A 65 1.92 1.25 6.20
C LEU A 65 0.40 1.18 6.02
N ASP A 66 -0.35 2.21 6.41
CA ASP A 66 -1.80 2.28 6.17
C ASP A 66 -2.12 2.35 4.68
N LEU A 67 -1.32 3.08 3.90
CA LEU A 67 -1.42 3.10 2.44
C LEU A 67 -1.18 1.69 1.85
N LEU A 68 -0.09 1.03 2.22
CA LEU A 68 0.27 -0.28 1.70
C LEU A 68 -0.76 -1.36 2.08
N ARG A 69 -1.25 -1.35 3.32
CA ARG A 69 -2.34 -2.23 3.79
C ARG A 69 -3.64 -1.97 3.03
N THR A 70 -3.94 -0.71 2.72
CA THR A 70 -5.10 -0.34 1.91
C THR A 70 -4.97 -0.91 0.50
N ILE A 71 -3.84 -0.71 -0.17
CA ILE A 71 -3.57 -1.26 -1.51
C ILE A 71 -3.70 -2.79 -1.50
N GLN A 72 -3.09 -3.46 -0.52
CA GLN A 72 -3.18 -4.91 -0.38
C GLN A 72 -4.62 -5.39 -0.20
N THR A 73 -5.41 -4.70 0.63
CA THR A 73 -6.82 -5.04 0.88
C THR A 73 -7.70 -4.80 -0.34
N LEU A 74 -7.51 -3.68 -1.04
CA LEU A 74 -8.26 -3.37 -2.25
C LEU A 74 -7.99 -4.42 -3.35
N ARG A 75 -6.72 -4.84 -3.49
CA ARG A 75 -6.31 -5.89 -4.43
C ARG A 75 -6.88 -7.27 -4.05
N SER A 76 -6.87 -7.65 -2.77
CA SER A 76 -7.41 -8.94 -2.33
C SER A 76 -8.95 -9.00 -2.35
N SER A 77 -9.61 -7.84 -2.37
CA SER A 77 -11.07 -7.73 -2.38
C SER A 77 -11.67 -7.53 -3.80
N GLY A 78 -10.86 -7.58 -4.87
CA GLY A 78 -11.26 -7.24 -6.25
C GLY A 78 -12.45 -8.05 -6.81
N ALA A 79 -13.11 -7.50 -7.85
CA ALA A 79 -14.23 -7.94 -8.72
C ALA A 79 -15.37 -8.89 -8.22
N ALA A 80 -15.24 -9.60 -7.11
CA ALA A 80 -16.18 -10.64 -6.70
C ALA A 80 -17.45 -10.04 -6.08
N HIS A 81 -18.35 -9.56 -6.95
CA HIS A 81 -19.81 -9.42 -6.77
C HIS A 81 -20.37 -8.67 -5.56
N THR A 82 -19.54 -8.11 -4.69
CA THR A 82 -19.94 -7.13 -3.68
C THR A 82 -18.65 -6.50 -3.20
N ARG A 83 -18.48 -5.19 -3.44
CA ARG A 83 -17.47 -4.38 -2.73
C ARG A 83 -17.79 -4.48 -1.24
N GLY A 84 -17.29 -5.54 -0.61
CA GLY A 84 -17.69 -5.96 0.73
C GLY A 84 -17.27 -4.94 1.78
N GLY A 85 -17.68 -5.19 3.03
CA GLY A 85 -17.40 -4.28 4.13
C GLY A 85 -15.92 -3.89 4.26
N ASN A 86 -15.00 -4.79 3.94
CA ASN A 86 -13.56 -4.51 4.00
C ASN A 86 -13.08 -3.55 2.90
N TYR A 87 -13.57 -3.69 1.66
CA TYR A 87 -13.25 -2.76 0.57
C TYR A 87 -13.71 -1.34 0.90
N ALA A 88 -14.99 -1.20 1.32
CA ALA A 88 -15.57 0.10 1.67
C ALA A 88 -14.89 0.73 2.88
N LYS A 89 -14.55 -0.06 3.91
CA LYS A 89 -13.81 0.41 5.10
C LYS A 89 -12.40 0.89 4.72
N SER A 90 -11.70 0.16 3.86
CA SER A 90 -10.36 0.55 3.40
C SER A 90 -10.39 1.85 2.61
N LEU A 91 -11.37 2.04 1.72
CA LEU A 91 -11.55 3.32 1.03
C LEU A 91 -11.95 4.45 2.00
N ALA A 92 -12.82 4.18 2.97
CA ALA A 92 -13.25 5.19 3.96
C ALA A 92 -12.09 5.75 4.79
N ARG A 93 -11.06 4.93 5.10
CA ARG A 93 -9.85 5.39 5.81
C ARG A 93 -9.09 6.47 5.03
N LEU A 94 -9.21 6.46 3.70
CA LEU A 94 -8.62 7.47 2.82
C LEU A 94 -9.62 8.56 2.39
N GLY A 95 -10.85 8.56 2.93
CA GLY A 95 -11.92 9.47 2.51
C GLY A 95 -12.48 9.18 1.11
N LEU A 96 -12.40 7.93 0.64
CA LEU A 96 -12.70 7.53 -0.74
C LEU A 96 -13.91 6.59 -0.89
N LYS A 97 -14.76 6.46 0.13
CA LYS A 97 -15.84 5.44 0.17
C LYS A 97 -16.74 5.44 -1.08
N GLU A 98 -16.97 6.60 -1.69
CA GLU A 98 -17.78 6.79 -2.91
C GLU A 98 -17.00 7.48 -4.03
N ALA A 99 -15.67 7.38 -4.00
CA ALA A 99 -14.82 7.97 -5.01
C ALA A 99 -14.89 7.18 -6.34
N THR A 100 -14.73 7.91 -7.43
CA THR A 100 -14.59 7.34 -8.78
C THR A 100 -13.25 6.60 -8.91
N ALA A 101 -13.15 5.63 -9.82
CA ALA A 101 -11.92 4.91 -10.12
C ALA A 101 -10.72 5.85 -10.43
N PRO A 102 -10.88 6.92 -11.24
CA PRO A 102 -9.82 7.91 -11.43
C PRO A 102 -9.36 8.55 -10.12
N ARG A 103 -10.30 8.92 -9.24
CA ARG A 103 -9.97 9.53 -7.94
C ARG A 103 -9.27 8.55 -7.02
N ILE A 104 -9.73 7.30 -6.95
CA ILE A 104 -9.10 6.24 -6.16
C ILE A 104 -7.65 6.05 -6.62
N VAL A 105 -7.43 5.80 -7.91
CA VAL A 105 -6.08 5.52 -8.44
C VAL A 105 -5.17 6.74 -8.28
N THR A 106 -5.66 7.96 -8.53
CA THR A 106 -4.88 9.19 -8.33
C THR A 106 -4.44 9.35 -6.87
N THR A 107 -5.37 9.15 -5.91
CA THR A 107 -5.03 9.25 -4.49
C THR A 107 -3.99 8.21 -4.07
N LEU A 108 -4.11 6.96 -4.54
CA LEU A 108 -3.14 5.92 -4.25
C LEU A 108 -1.77 6.19 -4.88
N LEU A 109 -1.73 6.68 -6.13
CA LEU A 109 -0.50 7.08 -6.80
C LEU A 109 0.20 8.23 -6.06
N ASN A 110 -0.54 9.27 -5.71
CA ASN A 110 0.03 10.41 -4.96
C ASN A 110 0.56 9.98 -3.59
N GLY A 111 -0.17 9.11 -2.88
CA GLY A 111 0.29 8.52 -1.62
C GLY A 111 1.57 7.70 -1.81
N ALA A 112 1.64 6.89 -2.88
CA ALA A 112 2.82 6.09 -3.18
C ALA A 112 4.03 6.96 -3.51
N THR A 113 3.85 8.01 -4.32
CA THR A 113 4.89 8.99 -4.61
C THR A 113 5.36 9.70 -3.35
N GLN A 114 4.43 10.12 -2.47
CA GLN A 114 4.78 10.76 -1.19
C GLN A 114 5.59 9.83 -0.29
N MET A 115 5.17 8.56 -0.17
CA MET A 115 5.89 7.53 0.59
C MET A 115 7.31 7.35 0.06
N LEU A 116 7.46 7.12 -1.26
CA LEU A 116 8.77 6.90 -1.87
C LEU A 116 9.70 8.10 -1.70
N ASN A 117 9.19 9.32 -1.87
CA ASN A 117 9.96 10.54 -1.62
C ASN A 117 10.36 10.66 -0.14
N SER A 118 9.44 10.39 0.79
CA SER A 118 9.74 10.45 2.22
C SER A 118 10.79 9.43 2.66
N LEU A 119 10.76 8.21 2.10
CA LEU A 119 11.79 7.19 2.33
C LEU A 119 13.15 7.62 1.75
N ALA A 120 13.15 8.19 0.54
CA ALA A 120 14.37 8.70 -0.09
C ALA A 120 14.97 9.87 0.71
N ASP A 121 14.16 10.85 1.10
CA ASP A 121 14.57 11.99 1.91
C ASP A 121 15.14 11.53 3.26
N PHE A 122 14.46 10.57 3.90
CA PHE A 122 14.92 9.99 5.16
C PHE A 122 16.30 9.34 5.03
N HIS A 123 16.55 8.60 3.95
CA HIS A 123 17.85 7.96 3.70
C HIS A 123 18.95 8.96 3.36
N ILE A 124 18.64 10.06 2.68
CA ILE A 124 19.63 11.12 2.33
C ILE A 124 20.04 11.93 3.57
N MET A 125 19.19 12.00 4.60
CA MET A 125 19.46 12.76 5.83
C MET A 125 20.20 11.97 6.93
N GLN A 126 20.52 10.69 6.69
CA GLN A 126 21.32 9.85 7.59
C GLN A 126 22.78 9.79 7.17
#